data_AF-A0A428Y917-F1
#
_entry.id   AF-A0A428Y917-F1
#
_cell.length_a   1.000
_cell.length_b   1.000
_cell.length_c   1.000
_cell.angle_alpha   90.00
_cell.angle_beta   90.00
_cell.angle_gamma   90.00
#
_symmetry.space_group_name_H-M   'P 1'
#
loop_
_entity.id
_entity.type
_entity.pdbx_description
1 polymer ?
#
loop_
_entity_poly.entity_id
_entity_poly.type
_entity_poly.pdbx_seq_one_letter_code
_entity_poly.pdbx_strand_id
1 'polypeptide(L)'
;MAAIPNPNSTGKTGKAPAVVATIRTMVVCVPDELPRESLATRQLDQHFRVSGSLYARFWAKPTIHIWERKHLFDLRKAEKNQPAYCAGGPARLLNLAGMHVAAGMGAGMRHQTWQQAVHGTRPATPWADFEARNLENPAKFPLDDMAAAFYSQPRVNAMRMHNAAYTGVPLALEELEIFQAGPTAYQHYSACTAVVGDALLRLDGTQLAP
;
A
#
# COMPACT_ATOMS: atom_id res chain seq x y z
N MET A 1 7.36 -2.57 -7.10
CA MET A 1 7.03 -1.59 -8.16
C MET A 1 7.69 -0.28 -7.77
N ALA A 2 8.57 0.27 -8.61
CA ALA A 2 9.19 1.55 -8.32
C ALA A 2 8.11 2.65 -8.28
N ALA A 3 8.30 3.68 -7.45
CA ALA A 3 7.35 4.78 -7.39
C ALA A 3 7.39 5.58 -8.70
N ILE A 4 6.23 5.83 -9.31
CA ILE A 4 6.12 6.71 -10.48
C ILE A 4 6.69 8.08 -10.08
N PRO A 5 7.74 8.59 -10.77
CA PRO A 5 8.37 9.86 -10.43
C PRO A 5 7.37 11.00 -10.43
N ASN A 6 7.45 11.87 -9.41
CA ASN A 6 6.68 13.10 -9.38
C ASN A 6 7.32 14.10 -10.36
N PRO A 7 6.58 14.64 -11.35
CA PRO A 7 7.14 15.58 -12.32
C PRO A 7 7.66 16.89 -11.69
N ASN A 8 7.37 17.15 -10.41
CA ASN A 8 7.89 18.32 -9.67
C ASN A 8 9.21 18.07 -8.92
N SER A 9 9.81 16.87 -8.99
CA SER A 9 11.12 16.63 -8.35
C SER A 9 12.27 16.89 -9.31
N THR A 10 12.98 18.00 -9.14
CA THR A 10 14.24 18.27 -9.84
C THR A 10 15.38 17.44 -9.23
N GLY A 11 15.76 16.33 -9.85
CA GLY A 11 16.83 15.43 -9.36
C GLY A 11 17.89 15.14 -10.43
N LYS A 12 19.15 15.42 -10.08
CA LYS A 12 20.35 15.31 -10.94
C LYS A 12 20.58 13.90 -11.50
N THR A 13 21.04 13.86 -12.75
CA THR A 13 21.56 12.70 -13.49
C THR A 13 22.74 12.04 -12.76
N GLY A 14 22.46 10.94 -12.06
CA GLY A 14 23.45 10.02 -11.52
C GLY A 14 23.09 8.59 -11.94
N LYS A 15 24.13 7.78 -12.17
CA LYS A 15 24.07 6.34 -12.48
C LYS A 15 22.86 5.66 -11.83
N ALA A 16 22.02 4.99 -12.64
CA ALA A 16 20.78 4.38 -12.17
C ALA A 16 21.05 3.52 -10.92
N PRO A 17 20.57 3.93 -9.73
CA PRO A 17 20.76 3.15 -8.53
C PRO A 17 20.05 1.80 -8.71
N ALA A 18 20.63 0.73 -8.15
CA ALA A 18 19.88 -0.51 -8.00
C ALA A 18 18.55 -0.17 -7.32
N VAL A 19 17.43 -0.58 -7.93
CA VAL A 19 16.10 -0.30 -7.41
C VAL A 19 15.95 -1.07 -6.09
N VAL A 20 16.26 -0.42 -4.98
CA VAL A 20 15.98 -0.95 -3.65
C VAL A 20 14.49 -0.72 -3.40
N ALA A 21 13.73 -1.80 -3.22
CA ALA A 21 12.33 -1.71 -2.87
C ALA A 21 12.18 -0.86 -1.59
N THR A 22 11.40 0.22 -1.68
CA THR A 22 11.14 1.07 -0.51
C THR A 22 10.12 0.37 0.38
N ILE A 23 10.53 -0.07 1.56
CA ILE A 23 9.64 -0.67 2.56
C ILE A 23 8.92 0.46 3.29
N ARG A 24 7.63 0.66 3.02
CA ARG A 24 6.78 1.66 3.69
C ARG A 24 6.08 1.05 4.91
N THR A 25 5.68 -0.22 4.80
CA THR A 25 5.06 -0.99 5.87
C THR A 25 5.79 -2.30 6.04
N MET A 26 6.22 -2.62 7.25
CA MET A 26 6.71 -3.94 7.59
C MET A 26 5.84 -4.58 8.66
N VAL A 27 5.50 -5.86 8.48
CA VAL A 27 4.88 -6.68 9.51
C VAL A 27 5.99 -7.38 10.28
N VAL A 28 5.98 -7.26 11.61
CA VAL A 28 6.98 -7.89 12.47
C VAL A 28 6.31 -9.02 13.26
N CYS A 29 6.78 -10.25 13.08
CA CYS A 29 6.41 -11.37 13.93
C CYS A 29 7.11 -11.21 15.28
N VAL A 30 6.34 -11.28 16.37
CA VAL A 30 6.84 -11.20 17.74
C VAL A 30 6.48 -12.46 18.52
N PRO A 31 7.27 -12.85 19.53
CA PRO A 31 6.91 -13.94 20.43
C PRO A 31 5.59 -13.67 21.16
N ASP A 32 4.83 -14.72 21.46
CA ASP A 32 3.50 -14.60 22.11
C ASP A 32 3.56 -13.94 23.50
N GLU A 33 4.70 -14.06 24.19
CA GLU A 33 4.89 -13.52 25.54
C GLU A 33 5.37 -12.06 25.57
N LEU A 34 5.54 -11.42 24.42
CA LEU A 34 6.03 -10.05 24.38
C LEU A 34 5.02 -9.09 25.05
N PRO A 35 5.42 -8.37 26.12
CA PRO A 35 4.53 -7.41 26.77
C PRO A 35 4.12 -6.30 25.80
N ARG A 36 2.87 -5.82 25.91
CA ARG A 36 2.34 -4.78 25.01
C ARG A 36 3.15 -3.48 25.05
N GLU A 37 3.75 -3.17 26.20
CA GLU A 37 4.58 -1.98 26.42
C GLU A 37 5.95 -2.08 25.75
N SER A 38 6.36 -3.27 25.30
CA SER A 38 7.71 -3.56 24.78
C SER A 38 7.92 -3.22 23.30
N LEU A 39 6.88 -2.75 22.61
CA LEU A 39 6.97 -2.30 21.22
C LEU A 39 6.86 -0.76 21.10
N ALA A 40 7.61 -0.02 21.91
CA ALA A 40 7.80 1.41 21.66
C ALA A 40 8.74 1.65 20.46
N THR A 41 8.65 2.80 19.79
CA THR A 41 9.51 3.18 18.64
C THR A 41 11.01 2.95 18.91
N ARG A 42 11.48 3.26 20.12
CA ARG A 42 12.88 3.06 20.51
C ARG A 42 13.28 1.58 20.60
N GLN A 43 12.34 0.70 20.94
CA GLN A 43 12.57 -0.74 21.07
C GLN A 43 12.51 -1.47 19.73
N LEU A 44 11.76 -0.95 18.75
CA LEU A 44 11.78 -1.46 17.37
C LEU A 44 13.18 -1.41 16.78
N ASP A 45 13.87 -0.28 16.96
CA ASP A 45 15.23 -0.09 16.47
C ASP A 45 16.23 -0.96 17.26
N GLN A 46 16.13 -0.96 18.59
CA GLN A 46 17.06 -1.70 19.45
C GLN A 46 16.95 -3.22 19.32
N HIS A 47 15.74 -3.78 19.23
CA HIS A 47 15.52 -5.23 19.27
C HIS A 47 15.30 -5.85 17.90
N PHE A 48 14.73 -5.11 16.95
CA PHE A 48 14.42 -5.63 15.62
C PHE A 48 15.27 -5.00 14.52
N ARG A 49 16.09 -3.98 14.85
CA ARG A 49 16.86 -3.18 13.88
C ARG A 49 15.97 -2.57 12.80
N VAL A 50 14.77 -2.16 13.21
CA VAL A 50 13.75 -1.57 12.35
C VAL A 50 13.56 -0.12 12.75
N SER A 51 13.89 0.80 11.85
CA SER A 51 13.54 2.21 12.02
C SER A 51 12.09 2.45 11.60
N GLY A 52 11.27 3.02 12.49
CA GLY A 52 9.88 3.36 12.18
C GLY A 52 8.99 3.53 13.42
N SER A 53 7.73 3.85 13.20
CA SER A 53 6.70 3.93 14.25
C SER A 53 5.64 2.85 14.06
N LEU A 54 5.12 2.32 15.17
CA LEU A 54 3.92 1.50 15.11
C LEU A 54 2.76 2.29 14.51
N TYR A 55 1.96 1.61 13.68
CA TYR A 55 0.78 2.18 13.04
C TYR A 55 -0.38 1.22 13.17
N ALA A 56 -1.53 1.72 13.65
CA ALA A 56 -2.73 0.90 13.80
C ALA A 56 -3.34 0.53 12.44
N ARG A 57 -3.12 -0.71 12.01
CA ARG A 57 -3.54 -1.23 10.70
C ARG A 57 -4.61 -2.32 10.80
N PHE A 58 -4.54 -3.18 11.81
CA PHE A 58 -5.37 -4.37 11.89
C PHE A 58 -6.67 -4.11 12.64
N TRP A 59 -7.76 -4.71 12.15
CA TRP A 59 -9.04 -4.69 12.85
C TRP A 59 -9.00 -5.71 13.99
N ALA A 60 -9.36 -5.28 15.19
CA ALA A 60 -9.65 -6.19 16.28
C ALA A 60 -10.99 -6.89 16.06
N LYS A 61 -11.13 -8.14 16.48
CA LYS A 61 -12.44 -8.81 16.45
C LYS A 61 -13.44 -8.07 17.35
N PRO A 62 -14.70 -7.89 16.91
CA PRO A 62 -15.70 -7.23 17.74
C PRO A 62 -16.06 -8.03 19.00
N THR A 63 -15.81 -9.35 18.98
CA THR A 63 -16.16 -10.30 20.04
C THR A 63 -15.07 -10.51 21.08
N ILE A 64 -13.96 -9.76 21.05
CA ILE A 64 -12.89 -9.93 22.04
C ILE A 64 -13.36 -9.56 23.45
N HIS A 65 -12.97 -10.36 24.44
CA HIS A 65 -13.23 -10.03 25.83
C HIS A 65 -12.38 -8.83 26.28
N ILE A 66 -12.85 -8.08 27.28
CA ILE A 66 -12.15 -6.88 27.79
C ILE A 66 -10.73 -7.23 28.25
N TRP A 67 -10.54 -8.38 28.90
CA TRP A 67 -9.21 -8.83 29.34
C TRP A 67 -8.30 -9.24 28.18
N GLU A 68 -8.84 -9.64 27.02
CA GLU A 68 -8.02 -10.02 25.86
C GLU A 68 -7.45 -8.79 25.14
N ARG A 69 -8.08 -7.63 25.32
CA ARG A 69 -7.62 -6.35 24.74
C ARG A 69 -6.19 -5.98 25.15
N LYS A 70 -5.73 -6.45 26.31
CA LYS A 70 -4.36 -6.21 26.79
C LYS A 70 -3.28 -6.89 25.91
N HIS A 71 -3.67 -7.86 25.08
CA HIS A 71 -2.76 -8.55 24.16
C HIS A 71 -2.69 -7.87 22.77
N LEU A 72 -3.41 -6.77 22.56
CA LEU A 72 -3.35 -5.99 21.33
C LEU A 72 -2.43 -4.78 21.51
N PHE A 73 -1.52 -4.57 20.55
CA PHE A 73 -0.59 -3.44 20.52
C PHE A 73 -1.29 -2.20 19.93
N ASP A 74 -1.10 -1.03 20.54
CA ASP A 74 -1.70 0.26 20.13
C ASP A 74 -3.21 0.14 19.81
N LEU A 75 -3.98 -0.53 20.66
CA LEU A 75 -5.43 -0.67 20.46
C LEU A 75 -6.11 0.69 20.61
N ARG A 76 -6.67 1.18 19.50
CA ARG A 76 -7.47 2.40 19.43
C ARG A 76 -8.94 2.11 19.70
N LYS A 77 -9.60 3.06 20.35
CA LYS A 77 -11.04 2.98 20.60
C LYS A 77 -11.78 2.93 19.27
N ALA A 78 -12.74 2.00 19.15
CA ALA A 78 -13.67 2.01 18.02
C ALA A 78 -14.47 3.31 18.00
N GLU A 79 -14.58 3.93 16.83
CA GLU A 79 -15.54 5.00 16.58
C GLU A 79 -16.90 4.41 16.23
N LYS A 80 -17.94 5.25 16.23
CA LYS A 80 -19.30 4.81 15.90
C LYS A 80 -19.31 4.22 14.47
N ASN A 81 -19.77 2.98 14.32
CA ASN A 81 -19.81 2.24 13.06
C ASN A 81 -18.43 1.96 12.42
N GLN A 82 -17.34 2.05 13.19
CA GLN A 82 -16.00 1.71 12.73
C GLN A 82 -15.42 0.56 13.57
N PRO A 83 -14.61 -0.33 12.98
CA PRO A 83 -13.91 -1.35 13.74
C PRO A 83 -12.88 -0.70 14.68
N ALA A 84 -12.54 -1.39 15.78
CA ALA A 84 -11.39 -1.01 16.59
C ALA A 84 -10.11 -1.36 15.83
N TYR A 85 -9.16 -0.43 15.75
CA TYR A 85 -7.88 -0.63 15.08
C TYR A 85 -6.76 -0.88 16.09
N CYS A 86 -5.78 -1.70 15.72
CA CYS A 86 -4.58 -1.96 16.52
C CYS A 86 -3.36 -2.11 15.61
N ALA A 87 -2.16 -1.89 16.16
CA ALA A 87 -0.91 -2.12 15.45
C ALA A 87 -0.61 -3.61 15.25
N GLY A 88 -1.18 -4.48 16.10
CA GLY A 88 -1.06 -5.93 15.98
C GLY A 88 -1.49 -6.66 17.23
N GLY A 89 -1.27 -7.97 17.24
CA GLY A 89 -1.54 -8.87 18.37
C GLY A 89 -1.73 -10.31 17.89
N PRO A 90 -2.08 -11.24 18.78
CA PRO A 90 -2.35 -12.62 18.39
C PRO A 90 -3.36 -12.71 17.25
N ALA A 91 -3.03 -13.44 16.18
CA ALA A 91 -3.87 -13.51 14.97
C ALA A 91 -5.33 -13.92 15.27
N ARG A 92 -5.54 -14.76 16.30
CA ARG A 92 -6.88 -15.18 16.76
C ARG A 92 -7.76 -14.04 17.25
N LEU A 93 -7.18 -12.90 17.65
CA LEU A 93 -7.87 -11.70 18.12
C LEU A 93 -8.10 -10.66 17.01
N LEU A 94 -7.48 -10.86 15.84
CA LEU A 94 -7.59 -9.97 14.69
C LEU A 94 -8.70 -10.43 13.74
N ASN A 95 -9.40 -9.48 13.13
CA ASN A 95 -10.43 -9.72 12.13
C ASN A 95 -9.85 -9.63 10.72
N LEU A 96 -8.90 -10.51 10.39
CA LEU A 96 -8.23 -10.51 9.08
C LEU A 96 -9.21 -10.82 7.95
N ALA A 97 -10.12 -11.78 8.15
CA ALA A 97 -11.17 -12.10 7.18
C ALA A 97 -12.08 -10.89 6.88
N GLY A 98 -12.51 -10.15 7.91
CA GLY A 98 -13.27 -8.93 7.74
C GLY A 98 -12.51 -7.86 6.95
N MET A 99 -11.19 -7.72 7.17
CA MET A 99 -10.34 -6.80 6.40
C MET A 99 -10.28 -7.19 4.92
N HIS A 100 -10.09 -8.48 4.60
CA HIS A 100 -10.09 -8.96 3.21
C HIS A 100 -11.41 -8.64 2.49
N VAL A 101 -12.55 -8.96 3.13
CA VAL A 101 -13.88 -8.71 2.57
C VAL A 101 -14.12 -7.20 2.38
N ALA A 102 -13.82 -6.40 3.39
CA ALA A 102 -14.01 -4.94 3.33
C ALA A 102 -13.11 -4.29 2.28
N ALA A 103 -11.86 -4.73 2.13
CA ALA A 103 -10.96 -4.22 1.11
C ALA A 103 -11.46 -4.54 -0.31
N GLY A 104 -11.95 -5.76 -0.54
CA GLY A 104 -12.57 -6.15 -1.81
C GLY A 104 -13.82 -5.31 -2.12
N MET A 105 -14.74 -5.16 -1.16
CA MET A 105 -15.94 -4.33 -1.35
C MET A 105 -15.59 -2.86 -1.62
N GLY A 106 -14.66 -2.30 -0.85
CA GLY A 106 -14.17 -0.93 -1.03
C GLY A 106 -13.53 -0.70 -2.40
N ALA A 107 -12.79 -1.69 -2.89
CA ALA A 107 -12.20 -1.67 -4.23
C ALA A 107 -13.26 -1.68 -5.34
N GLY A 108 -14.36 -2.41 -5.15
CA GLY A 108 -15.49 -2.39 -6.09
C GLY A 108 -16.08 -0.98 -6.24
N MET A 109 -16.30 -0.27 -5.13
CA MET A 109 -16.78 1.12 -5.14
C MET A 109 -15.76 2.06 -5.80
N ARG A 110 -14.47 1.95 -5.44
CA ARG A 110 -13.40 2.76 -6.07
C ARG A 110 -13.30 2.50 -7.57
N HIS A 111 -13.48 1.26 -8.03
CA HIS A 111 -13.47 0.93 -9.45
C HIS A 111 -14.62 1.61 -10.21
N GLN A 112 -15.82 1.67 -9.61
CA GLN A 112 -16.95 2.40 -10.20
C GLN A 112 -16.63 3.91 -10.33
N THR A 113 -16.04 4.52 -9.29
CA THR A 113 -15.56 5.91 -9.36
C THR A 113 -14.51 6.09 -10.45
N TRP A 114 -13.55 5.17 -10.55
CA TRP A 114 -12.53 5.20 -11.60
C TRP A 114 -13.13 5.11 -13.00
N GLN A 115 -14.10 4.21 -13.23
CA GLN A 115 -14.80 4.07 -14.51
C GLN A 115 -15.49 5.37 -14.94
N GLN A 116 -16.10 6.08 -13.98
CA GLN A 116 -16.69 7.40 -14.23
C GLN A 116 -15.61 8.43 -14.57
N ALA A 117 -14.52 8.46 -13.80
CA ALA A 117 -13.42 9.41 -13.99
C ALA A 117 -12.74 9.28 -15.36
N VAL A 118 -12.59 8.04 -15.87
CA VAL A 118 -11.86 7.77 -17.13
C VAL A 118 -12.78 7.54 -18.33
N HIS A 119 -14.08 7.78 -18.18
CA HIS A 119 -15.06 7.54 -19.22
C HIS A 119 -14.67 8.23 -20.55
N GLY A 120 -14.83 7.53 -21.67
CA GLY A 120 -14.48 8.06 -23.00
C GLY A 120 -12.99 8.05 -23.35
N THR A 121 -12.10 7.66 -22.44
CA THR A 121 -10.66 7.52 -22.73
C THR A 121 -10.33 6.11 -23.23
N ARG A 122 -9.33 5.97 -24.11
CA ARG A 122 -8.73 4.67 -24.43
C ARG A 122 -7.94 4.10 -23.24
N PRO A 123 -7.73 2.78 -23.12
CA PRO A 123 -6.78 2.21 -22.16
C PRO A 123 -5.40 2.87 -22.31
N ALA A 124 -4.76 3.15 -21.19
CA ALA A 124 -3.41 3.68 -21.12
C ALA A 124 -2.39 2.52 -21.07
N THR A 125 -1.23 2.78 -21.64
CA THR A 125 -0.01 2.00 -21.48
C THR A 125 0.42 2.02 -20.00
N PRO A 126 0.56 0.84 -19.38
CA PRO A 126 1.16 0.61 -18.06
C PRO A 126 2.50 1.33 -17.82
N TRP A 127 2.82 1.65 -16.56
CA TRP A 127 4.14 2.20 -16.21
C TRP A 127 5.26 1.19 -16.48
N ALA A 128 5.01 -0.09 -16.21
CA ALA A 128 5.97 -1.16 -16.44
C ALA A 128 6.46 -1.25 -17.90
N ASP A 129 5.59 -0.97 -18.88
CA ASP A 129 5.96 -0.95 -20.31
C ASP A 129 6.93 0.18 -20.63
N PHE A 130 6.78 1.32 -19.96
CA PHE A 130 7.67 2.45 -20.08
C PHE A 130 9.02 2.17 -19.41
N GLU A 131 9.02 1.57 -18.21
CA GLU A 131 10.24 1.12 -17.53
C GLU A 131 11.04 0.11 -18.36
N ALA A 132 10.37 -0.87 -18.97
CA ALA A 132 11.01 -1.86 -19.82
C ALA A 132 11.78 -1.20 -20.98
N ARG A 133 11.20 -0.20 -21.65
CA ARG A 133 11.84 0.55 -22.73
C ARG A 133 13.04 1.37 -22.25
N ASN A 134 12.95 1.97 -21.06
CA ASN A 134 14.06 2.68 -20.46
C ASN A 134 15.21 1.72 -20.12
N LEU A 135 14.91 0.53 -19.58
CA LEU A 135 15.91 -0.48 -19.26
C LEU A 135 16.63 -1.01 -20.52
N GLU A 136 15.91 -1.18 -21.63
CA GLU A 136 16.49 -1.60 -22.91
C GLU A 136 17.44 -0.55 -23.50
N ASN A 137 17.10 0.74 -23.40
CA ASN A 137 17.96 1.82 -23.89
C ASN A 137 17.76 3.14 -23.13
N PRO A 138 18.48 3.34 -22.01
CA PRO A 138 18.29 4.52 -21.17
C PRO A 138 18.63 5.84 -21.87
N ALA A 139 19.53 5.81 -22.85
CA ALA A 139 19.96 7.00 -23.59
C ALA A 139 18.93 7.46 -24.62
N LYS A 140 18.16 6.52 -25.20
CA LYS A 140 17.12 6.84 -26.20
C LYS A 140 15.77 7.15 -25.60
N PHE A 141 15.50 6.65 -24.40
CA PHE A 141 14.26 6.90 -23.70
C PHE A 141 14.52 7.24 -22.23
N PRO A 142 15.04 8.44 -21.93
CA PRO A 142 15.34 8.90 -20.58
C PRO A 142 14.11 8.90 -19.66
N LEU A 143 14.36 8.91 -18.34
CA LEU A 143 13.31 8.88 -17.33
C LEU A 143 12.31 10.05 -17.44
N ASP A 144 12.78 11.23 -17.79
CA ASP A 144 11.91 12.42 -17.92
C ASP A 144 10.94 12.28 -19.11
N ASP A 145 11.45 11.81 -20.25
CA ASP A 145 10.63 11.53 -21.44
C ASP A 145 9.63 10.41 -21.18
N MET A 146 10.06 9.41 -20.42
CA MET A 146 9.23 8.31 -19.95
C MET A 146 8.06 8.79 -19.07
N ALA A 147 8.35 9.63 -18.08
CA ALA A 147 7.34 10.24 -17.21
C ALA A 147 6.38 11.13 -18.02
N ALA A 148 6.90 11.99 -18.90
CA ALA A 148 6.08 12.85 -19.76
C ALA A 148 5.15 12.02 -20.66
N ALA A 149 5.67 10.96 -21.28
CA ALA A 149 4.89 10.05 -22.11
C ALA A 149 3.76 9.39 -21.30
N PHE A 150 4.05 8.86 -20.11
CA PHE A 150 3.05 8.25 -19.24
C PHE A 150 1.96 9.24 -18.83
N TYR A 151 2.34 10.44 -18.36
CA TYR A 151 1.40 11.44 -17.87
C TYR A 151 0.59 12.11 -18.99
N SER A 152 1.10 12.16 -20.22
CA SER A 152 0.35 12.73 -21.36
C SER A 152 -0.84 11.88 -21.80
N GLN A 153 -0.94 10.63 -21.34
CA GLN A 153 -2.00 9.71 -21.75
C GLN A 153 -3.38 10.22 -21.30
N PRO A 154 -4.42 10.23 -22.17
CA PRO A 154 -5.72 10.77 -21.82
C PRO A 154 -6.35 10.18 -20.56
N ARG A 155 -6.21 8.86 -20.35
CA ARG A 155 -6.72 8.16 -19.17
C ARG A 155 -5.99 8.55 -17.88
N VAL A 156 -4.66 8.70 -17.95
CA VAL A 156 -3.85 9.15 -16.80
C VAL A 156 -4.17 10.60 -16.46
N ASN A 157 -4.31 11.46 -17.46
CA ASN A 157 -4.75 12.84 -17.26
C ASN A 157 -6.16 12.93 -16.67
N ALA A 158 -7.10 12.09 -17.11
CA ALA A 158 -8.45 12.05 -16.55
C ALA A 158 -8.44 11.66 -15.05
N MET A 159 -7.63 10.67 -14.66
CA MET A 159 -7.44 10.32 -13.25
C MET A 159 -6.83 11.48 -12.46
N ARG A 160 -5.83 12.19 -13.01
CA ARG A 160 -5.21 13.36 -12.36
C ARG A 160 -6.21 14.50 -12.18
N MET A 161 -7.03 14.79 -13.19
CA MET A 161 -8.08 15.82 -13.11
C MET A 161 -9.14 15.44 -12.08
N HIS A 162 -9.55 14.16 -12.01
CA HIS A 162 -10.44 13.68 -10.97
C HIS A 162 -9.82 13.89 -9.57
N ASN A 163 -8.57 13.46 -9.35
CA ASN A 163 -7.89 13.62 -8.06
C ASN A 163 -7.69 15.09 -7.66
N ALA A 164 -7.55 16.00 -8.63
CA ALA A 164 -7.44 17.43 -8.36
C ALA A 164 -8.79 18.05 -7.94
N ALA A 165 -9.92 17.49 -8.41
CA ALA A 165 -11.26 17.99 -8.11
C ALA A 165 -11.92 17.27 -6.91
N TYR A 166 -11.48 16.06 -6.58
CA TYR A 166 -12.09 15.20 -5.56
C TYR A 166 -11.32 15.27 -4.24
N THR A 167 -12.03 15.52 -3.13
CA THR A 167 -11.43 15.66 -1.79
C THR A 167 -11.38 14.35 -1.00
N GLY A 168 -11.84 13.24 -1.57
CA GLY A 168 -11.78 11.92 -0.96
C GLY A 168 -10.44 11.21 -1.20
N VAL A 169 -10.43 9.89 -1.03
CA VAL A 169 -9.24 9.07 -1.33
C VAL A 169 -8.93 9.17 -2.83
N PRO A 170 -7.71 9.60 -3.23
CA PRO A 170 -7.36 9.75 -4.63
C PRO A 170 -7.30 8.39 -5.34
N LEU A 171 -7.57 8.39 -6.64
CA LEU A 171 -7.32 7.25 -7.51
C LEU A 171 -5.81 7.10 -7.70
N ALA A 172 -5.23 6.05 -7.12
CA ALA A 172 -3.82 5.74 -7.19
C ALA A 172 -3.39 5.48 -8.65
N LEU A 173 -2.44 6.26 -9.17
CA LEU A 173 -1.95 6.12 -10.55
C LEU A 173 -1.09 4.85 -10.69
N GLU A 174 -0.41 4.46 -9.62
CA GLU A 174 0.34 3.21 -9.51
C GLU A 174 -0.55 1.96 -9.65
N GLU A 175 -1.85 2.09 -9.39
CA GLU A 175 -2.82 1.00 -9.55
C GLU A 175 -3.48 1.00 -10.94
N LEU A 176 -3.04 1.85 -11.89
CA LEU A 176 -3.64 1.95 -13.23
C LEU A 176 -3.80 0.59 -13.91
N GLU A 177 -2.76 -0.25 -13.86
CA GLU A 177 -2.75 -1.57 -14.48
C GLU A 177 -3.87 -2.45 -13.93
N ILE A 178 -4.03 -2.49 -12.60
CA ILE A 178 -5.04 -3.32 -11.96
C ILE A 178 -6.45 -2.74 -12.11
N PHE A 179 -6.60 -1.40 -12.18
CA PHE A 179 -7.85 -0.78 -12.56
C PHE A 179 -8.31 -1.21 -13.97
N GLN A 180 -7.37 -1.23 -14.93
CA GLN A 180 -7.63 -1.63 -16.31
C GLN A 180 -7.89 -3.14 -16.47
N ALA A 181 -7.38 -3.97 -15.57
CA ALA A 181 -7.67 -5.41 -15.55
C ALA A 181 -9.13 -5.74 -15.22
N GLY A 182 -9.90 -4.77 -14.73
CA GLY A 182 -11.35 -4.88 -14.52
C GLY A 182 -11.77 -4.99 -13.06
N PRO A 183 -13.08 -4.91 -12.78
CA PRO A 183 -13.61 -4.78 -11.42
C PRO A 183 -13.27 -5.98 -10.55
N THR A 184 -13.46 -7.21 -11.06
CA THR A 184 -13.18 -8.44 -10.30
C THR A 184 -11.69 -8.59 -9.98
N ALA A 185 -10.82 -8.27 -10.94
CA ALA A 185 -9.37 -8.31 -10.73
C ALA A 185 -8.95 -7.33 -9.64
N TYR A 186 -9.44 -6.08 -9.71
CA TYR A 186 -9.12 -5.07 -8.70
C TYR A 186 -9.67 -5.39 -7.31
N GLN A 187 -10.88 -5.96 -7.21
CA GLN A 187 -11.44 -6.43 -5.96
C GLN A 187 -10.62 -7.56 -5.34
N HIS A 188 -10.24 -8.57 -6.13
CA HIS A 188 -9.42 -9.67 -5.64
C HIS A 188 -8.01 -9.21 -5.27
N TYR A 189 -7.37 -8.39 -6.09
CA TYR A 189 -6.08 -7.79 -5.78
C TYR A 189 -6.12 -7.03 -4.44
N SER A 190 -7.11 -6.15 -4.26
CA SER A 190 -7.27 -5.36 -3.05
C SER A 190 -7.58 -6.23 -1.83
N ALA A 191 -8.39 -7.28 -2.00
CA ALA A 191 -8.65 -8.24 -0.94
C ALA A 191 -7.35 -8.94 -0.53
N CYS A 192 -6.60 -9.53 -1.47
CA CYS A 192 -5.36 -10.26 -1.18
C CYS A 192 -4.27 -9.38 -0.55
N THR A 193 -4.22 -8.10 -0.90
CA THR A 193 -3.21 -7.16 -0.40
C THR A 193 -3.61 -6.41 0.87
N ALA A 194 -4.83 -6.61 1.40
CA ALA A 194 -5.35 -5.88 2.55
C ALA A 194 -4.51 -6.05 3.84
N VAL A 195 -3.95 -7.24 4.03
CA VAL A 195 -3.28 -7.66 5.28
C VAL A 195 -1.75 -7.67 5.14
N VAL A 196 -1.23 -7.64 3.92
CA VAL A 196 0.22 -7.72 3.66
C VAL A 196 0.91 -6.37 3.87
N GLY A 197 2.19 -6.42 4.23
CA GLY A 197 3.11 -5.28 4.19
C GLY A 197 4.08 -5.40 3.03
N ASP A 198 4.94 -4.41 2.85
CA ASP A 198 6.04 -4.43 1.87
C ASP A 198 7.16 -5.39 2.30
N ALA A 199 7.24 -5.70 3.60
CA ALA A 199 8.16 -6.69 4.14
C ALA A 199 7.55 -7.45 5.34
N LEU A 200 8.11 -8.63 5.62
CA LEU A 200 7.82 -9.44 6.80
C LEU A 200 9.13 -9.76 7.53
N LEU A 201 9.25 -9.35 8.79
CA LEU A 201 10.32 -9.80 9.67
C LEU A 201 9.85 -11.02 10.47
N ARG A 202 10.47 -12.17 10.23
CA ARG A 202 10.17 -13.43 10.93
C ARG A 202 10.76 -13.45 12.35
N LEU A 203 10.31 -14.41 13.15
CA LEU A 203 10.80 -14.63 14.53
C LEU A 203 12.30 -14.95 14.60
N ASP A 204 12.86 -15.57 13.54
CA ASP A 204 14.28 -15.90 13.43
C ASP A 204 15.15 -14.70 12.98
N GLY A 205 14.55 -13.52 12.80
CA GLY A 205 15.22 -12.32 12.30
C GLY A 205 15.36 -12.28 10.77
N THR A 206 14.87 -13.29 10.04
CA THR A 206 14.88 -13.28 8.58
C THR A 206 13.87 -12.26 8.07
N GLN A 207 14.34 -11.31 7.27
CA GLN A 207 13.49 -10.36 6.56
C GLN A 207 13.13 -10.92 5.18
N LEU A 208 11.83 -11.01 4.90
CA LEU A 208 11.30 -11.24 3.56
C LEU A 208 10.86 -9.91 2.97
N ALA A 209 11.44 -9.53 1.83
CA ALA A 209 11.00 -8.41 1.00
C ALA A 209 11.03 -8.87 -0.48
N PRO A 210 10.20 -8.28 -1.36
CA PRO A 210 10.22 -8.55 -2.80
C PRO A 210 11.57 -8.25 -3.46
#